data_AF-H2FU43-F1
#
_entry.id   AF-H2FU43-F1
#
_cell.length_a   1.000
_cell.length_b   1.000
_cell.length_c   1.000
_cell.angle_alpha   90.00
_cell.angle_beta   90.00
_cell.angle_gamma   90.00
#
_symmetry.space_group_name_H-M   'P 1'
#
loop_
_entity.id
_entity.type
_entity.pdbx_description
1 polymer ?
#
loop_
_entity_poly.entity_id
_entity_poly.type
_entity_poly.pdbx_seq_one_letter_code
_entity_poly.pdbx_strand_id
1 'polypeptide(L)'
;MPVSQWVSELPNVTQITLTLASDNHAPLGLYSASAPMDEPPVQQDRYVYRLQPLTTLADGKIVYVPLGVERAEGLFSNLPAHYLRDPFIILLEPDENQVLHVTRRNRHHQDDTFQLLPLQGAALAAIQRGEAPAVSMGSLGGELAQVHSLDQQCQVLLDWATPFGTEHEISRMTGTDMQIAALPLVEDDVFEPVFGLSLMLTTEVERMAIYQLAQSCSRRVNDPRPFKLADIFDRDFEYERLQAQIMNRSQTALWLKEKMADIASLNDNRASLAQVNTIERELRSKKAELNASDLERMNRIISGKRRSITLAEFMLSVERIPNMAQDNSTLVRLKQLFDEAEGLRLPADLQQKLTQLASDKALKVLTPQLLQAQTELAESRMSPESLAALTHHQRRLSQLRSNLPLSIKQRIDFDIIPALDKRRRVMIENDQIQSAISAMLFEAKPGDGNPERMIRGIALRYVDEQDLIGVTPLAMAVRKATEQLELRSVGLVDHSTEQIPGAPSAEDMFFAVKAKLDQINSNLQSQYERCQRGDFQNDPLRAMSCLTIMAAGHGQSVSARITRFEKLGCADDRGQAGYVCDYVMAFETSSPYTRDTMLGDLMATGEISQGRFMALRGGWMFTPLRRVR
;
A
#
# COMPACT_ATOMS: atom_id res chain seq x y z
N MET A 1 15.04 63.18 -52.75
CA MET A 1 14.39 61.87 -52.45
C MET A 1 13.86 61.91 -51.02
N PRO A 2 12.67 61.33 -50.71
CA PRO A 2 12.27 61.08 -49.32
C PRO A 2 13.35 60.29 -48.59
N VAL A 3 13.44 60.43 -47.26
CA VAL A 3 14.38 59.64 -46.44
C VAL A 3 14.05 58.17 -46.64
N SER A 4 14.97 57.43 -47.25
CA SER A 4 14.82 55.99 -47.46
C SER A 4 15.71 55.26 -46.45
N GLN A 5 15.15 54.24 -45.80
CA GLN A 5 15.87 53.41 -44.85
C GLN A 5 15.82 51.96 -45.28
N TRP A 6 16.89 51.20 -45.04
CA TRP A 6 16.99 49.78 -45.32
C TRP A 6 17.61 49.02 -44.14
N VAL A 7 17.32 47.73 -44.03
CA VAL A 7 17.85 46.83 -42.99
C VAL A 7 18.33 45.50 -43.58
N SER A 8 19.35 44.88 -43.00
CA SER A 8 19.80 43.54 -43.38
C SER A 8 18.72 42.50 -43.10
N GLU A 9 18.64 41.47 -43.94
CA GLU A 9 17.82 40.29 -43.67
C GLU A 9 18.20 39.65 -42.32
N LEU A 10 17.19 39.14 -41.63
CA LEU A 10 17.33 38.40 -40.38
C LEU A 10 17.30 36.89 -40.68
N PRO A 11 18.01 36.04 -39.93
CA PRO A 11 18.73 36.30 -38.67
C PRO A 11 20.24 36.45 -38.88
N ASN A 12 20.72 37.69 -39.03
CA ASN A 12 22.16 37.98 -38.99
C ASN A 12 22.61 38.27 -37.55
N VAL A 13 23.82 37.86 -37.19
CA VAL A 13 24.45 38.21 -35.90
C VAL A 13 24.58 39.73 -35.75
N THR A 14 24.75 40.44 -36.86
CA THR A 14 24.85 41.91 -36.91
C THR A 14 23.67 42.49 -37.69
N GLN A 15 22.93 43.41 -37.09
CA GLN A 15 21.93 44.22 -37.77
C GLN A 15 22.60 45.37 -38.50
N ILE A 16 22.42 45.44 -39.81
CA ILE A 16 22.91 46.57 -40.60
C ILE A 16 21.71 47.42 -41.01
N THR A 17 21.75 48.71 -40.76
CA THR A 17 20.77 49.67 -41.26
C THR A 17 21.45 50.76 -42.08
N LEU A 18 20.84 51.13 -43.19
CA LEU A 18 21.29 52.24 -44.02
C LEU A 18 20.16 53.25 -44.13
N THR A 19 20.44 54.52 -43.83
CA THR A 19 19.53 55.64 -44.07
C THR A 19 20.16 56.56 -45.09
N LEU A 20 19.48 56.86 -46.18
CA LEU A 20 19.94 57.85 -47.16
C LEU A 20 18.96 59.01 -47.20
N ALA A 21 19.46 60.22 -46.99
CA ALA A 21 18.70 61.45 -47.15
C ALA A 21 19.26 62.28 -48.31
N SER A 22 18.37 62.92 -49.06
CA SER A 22 18.72 63.80 -50.16
C SER A 22 18.31 65.22 -49.76
N ASP A 23 19.23 65.93 -49.10
CA ASP A 23 19.13 67.38 -48.96
C ASP A 23 19.92 68.04 -50.08
N ASN A 24 19.39 69.13 -50.62
CA ASN A 24 19.81 69.80 -51.87
C ASN A 24 21.29 70.24 -51.95
N HIS A 25 22.13 69.97 -50.95
CA HIS A 25 23.55 70.34 -50.94
C HIS A 25 24.57 69.21 -50.62
N ALA A 26 24.14 67.98 -50.31
CA ALA A 26 24.94 66.75 -50.40
C ALA A 26 24.08 65.54 -49.94
N PRO A 27 24.03 64.41 -50.65
CA PRO A 27 23.42 63.20 -50.12
C PRO A 27 24.23 62.75 -48.89
N LEU A 28 23.64 62.78 -47.71
CA LEU A 28 24.26 62.26 -46.49
C LEU A 28 23.58 60.93 -46.17
N GLY A 29 24.40 59.91 -45.98
CA GLY A 29 23.95 58.59 -45.54
C GLY A 29 24.35 58.32 -44.10
N LEU A 30 23.56 57.52 -43.38
CA LEU A 30 23.95 56.91 -42.12
C LEU A 30 23.98 55.40 -42.29
N TYR A 31 25.11 54.79 -42.00
CA TYR A 31 25.26 53.34 -41.94
C TYR A 31 25.42 52.94 -40.48
N SER A 32 24.49 52.16 -39.94
CA SER A 32 24.54 51.67 -38.57
C SER A 32 24.72 50.15 -38.56
N ALA A 33 25.65 49.66 -37.75
CA ALA A 33 25.84 48.24 -37.48
C ALA A 33 25.65 47.99 -35.97
N SER A 34 24.76 47.08 -35.60
CA SER A 34 24.45 46.71 -34.22
C SER A 34 24.64 45.20 -34.00
N ALA A 35 25.40 44.79 -32.99
CA ALA A 35 25.64 43.38 -32.71
C ALA A 35 25.92 43.09 -31.21
N PRO A 36 25.66 41.86 -30.73
CA PRO A 36 24.97 40.81 -31.45
C PRO A 36 23.44 41.02 -31.33
N MET A 37 22.67 40.73 -32.39
CA MET A 37 21.25 41.08 -32.39
C MET A 37 20.42 40.31 -31.36
N ASP A 38 20.88 39.16 -30.92
CA ASP A 38 20.25 38.32 -29.91
C ASP A 38 20.44 38.88 -28.48
N GLU A 39 21.13 40.02 -28.32
CA GLU A 39 21.21 40.76 -27.06
C GLU A 39 20.23 41.95 -27.01
N PRO A 40 19.78 42.38 -25.82
CA PRO A 40 18.95 43.58 -25.66
C PRO A 40 19.65 44.84 -26.21
N PRO A 41 18.92 45.87 -26.70
CA PRO A 41 19.52 47.06 -27.30
C PRO A 41 20.58 47.78 -26.44
N VAL A 42 20.42 47.74 -25.11
CA VAL A 42 21.37 48.33 -24.14
C VAL A 42 22.69 47.57 -24.00
N GLN A 43 22.74 46.31 -24.44
CA GLN A 43 23.93 45.44 -24.39
C GLN A 43 24.58 45.28 -25.77
N GLN A 44 23.94 45.76 -26.83
CA GLN A 44 24.48 45.69 -28.18
C GLN A 44 25.62 46.70 -28.38
N ASP A 45 26.68 46.25 -29.05
CA ASP A 45 27.65 47.13 -29.66
C ASP A 45 27.03 47.80 -30.88
N ARG A 46 27.04 49.14 -30.94
CA ARG A 46 26.46 49.94 -32.02
C ARG A 46 27.47 50.92 -32.60
N TYR A 47 27.66 50.85 -33.91
CA TYR A 47 28.41 51.84 -34.68
C TYR A 47 27.51 52.53 -35.67
N VAL A 48 27.61 53.85 -35.73
CA VAL A 48 26.96 54.68 -36.75
C VAL A 48 28.04 55.45 -37.49
N TYR A 49 28.12 55.22 -38.80
CA TYR A 49 29.01 55.92 -39.72
C TYR A 49 28.21 56.92 -40.54
N ARG A 50 28.77 58.12 -40.69
CA ARG A 50 28.28 59.08 -41.66
C ARG A 50 28.91 58.80 -43.01
N LEU A 51 28.09 58.66 -44.04
CA LEU A 51 28.50 58.39 -45.41
C LEU A 51 28.35 59.63 -46.29
N GLN A 52 29.30 59.81 -47.20
CA GLN A 52 29.24 60.80 -48.27
C GLN A 52 29.42 60.11 -49.63
N PRO A 53 28.63 60.46 -50.66
CA PRO A 53 28.84 59.96 -52.00
C PRO A 53 30.10 60.58 -52.57
N LEU A 54 30.96 59.73 -53.12
CA LEU A 54 32.20 60.12 -53.77
C LEU A 54 31.98 60.30 -55.28
N THR A 55 31.36 59.30 -55.92
CA THR A 55 31.13 59.27 -57.37
C THR A 55 30.06 58.24 -57.73
N THR A 56 29.55 58.33 -58.96
CA THR A 56 28.73 57.29 -59.59
C THR A 56 29.57 56.62 -60.68
N LEU A 57 29.63 55.29 -60.67
CA LEU A 57 30.37 54.49 -61.63
C LEU A 57 29.62 54.39 -62.97
N ALA A 58 30.32 53.98 -64.02
CA ALA A 58 29.75 53.85 -65.37
C ALA A 58 28.63 52.79 -65.47
N ASP A 59 28.63 51.82 -64.56
CA ASP A 59 27.59 50.79 -64.41
C ASP A 59 26.41 51.26 -63.53
N GLY A 60 26.40 52.53 -63.11
CA GLY A 60 25.31 53.13 -62.33
C GLY A 60 25.45 52.97 -60.81
N LYS A 61 26.43 52.22 -60.31
CA LYS A 61 26.64 52.04 -58.86
C LYS A 61 27.14 53.31 -58.21
N ILE A 62 26.60 53.65 -57.03
CA ILE A 62 27.04 54.84 -56.29
C ILE A 62 28.06 54.42 -55.24
N VAL A 63 29.23 55.07 -55.26
CA VAL A 63 30.31 54.85 -54.29
C VAL A 63 30.12 55.82 -53.12
N TYR A 64 29.93 55.29 -51.93
CA TYR A 64 29.94 56.04 -50.68
C TYR A 64 31.23 55.78 -49.90
N VAL A 65 31.75 56.84 -49.27
CA VAL A 65 32.87 56.79 -48.35
C VAL A 65 32.41 57.16 -46.94
N PRO A 66 32.86 56.45 -45.90
CA PRO A 66 32.62 56.84 -44.52
C PRO A 66 33.48 58.06 -44.18
N LEU A 67 32.83 59.15 -43.74
CA LEU A 67 33.51 60.37 -43.28
C LEU A 67 34.05 60.26 -41.86
N GLY A 68 33.43 59.39 -41.05
CA GLY A 68 33.79 59.19 -39.66
C GLY A 68 32.70 58.46 -38.89
N VAL A 69 33.06 58.00 -37.69
CA VAL A 69 32.12 57.44 -36.72
C VAL A 69 31.34 58.59 -36.09
N GLU A 70 30.03 58.61 -36.31
CA GLU A 70 29.10 59.55 -35.70
C GLU A 70 28.71 59.12 -34.28
N ARG A 71 28.59 57.81 -34.05
CA ARG A 71 28.26 57.24 -32.75
C ARG A 71 28.90 55.86 -32.59
N ALA A 72 29.45 55.57 -31.42
CA ALA A 72 30.03 54.28 -31.05
C ALA A 72 29.65 53.98 -29.60
N GLU A 73 28.88 52.91 -29.38
CA GLU A 73 28.36 52.51 -28.06
C GLU A 73 28.59 51.01 -27.86
N GLY A 74 28.97 50.58 -26.66
CA GLY A 74 29.19 49.17 -26.32
C GLY A 74 30.60 48.85 -25.82
N LEU A 75 30.87 47.55 -25.61
CA LEU A 75 32.15 47.01 -25.15
C LEU A 75 33.04 46.54 -26.32
N PHE A 76 32.47 46.49 -27.54
CA PHE A 76 33.13 46.18 -28.80
C PHE A 76 33.82 44.81 -28.83
N SER A 77 33.32 43.86 -28.04
CA SER A 77 33.83 42.49 -27.99
C SER A 77 33.20 41.59 -29.05
N ASN A 78 32.01 41.94 -29.53
CA ASN A 78 31.16 41.05 -30.33
C ASN A 78 31.03 41.49 -31.80
N LEU A 79 31.43 42.72 -32.13
CA LEU A 79 31.56 43.15 -33.51
C LEU A 79 32.87 42.66 -34.12
N PRO A 80 32.85 42.00 -35.30
CA PRO A 80 34.07 41.62 -35.98
C PRO A 80 34.95 42.85 -36.25
N ALA A 81 36.27 42.73 -35.99
CA ALA A 81 37.22 43.85 -36.09
C ALA A 81 37.22 44.57 -37.45
N HIS A 82 36.78 43.89 -38.50
CA HIS A 82 36.66 44.43 -39.85
C HIS A 82 35.51 45.45 -40.02
N TYR A 83 34.54 45.51 -39.10
CA TYR A 83 33.55 46.60 -39.05
C TYR A 83 34.10 47.87 -38.40
N LEU A 84 35.22 47.77 -37.66
CA LEU A 84 35.67 48.82 -36.73
C LEU A 84 36.85 49.66 -37.25
N ARG A 85 37.75 49.06 -38.05
CA ARG A 85 39.10 49.62 -38.27
C ARG A 85 39.55 49.75 -39.73
N ASP A 86 38.90 49.09 -40.67
CA ASP A 86 39.33 49.16 -42.06
C ASP A 86 38.63 50.31 -42.79
N PRO A 87 39.35 51.19 -43.51
CA PRO A 87 38.75 52.06 -44.50
C PRO A 87 37.99 51.18 -45.49
N PHE A 88 36.70 51.41 -45.63
CA PHE A 88 35.86 50.71 -46.58
C PHE A 88 35.16 51.69 -47.49
N ILE A 89 34.84 51.25 -48.70
CA ILE A 89 33.86 51.91 -49.56
C ILE A 89 32.59 51.08 -49.58
N ILE A 90 31.46 51.75 -49.68
CA ILE A 90 30.17 51.11 -49.88
C ILE A 90 29.75 51.35 -51.33
N LEU A 91 29.56 50.29 -52.08
CA LEU A 91 28.93 50.33 -53.40
C LEU A 91 27.45 50.02 -53.21
N LEU A 92 26.60 50.93 -53.66
CA LEU A 92 25.15 50.78 -53.61
C LEU A 92 24.59 50.54 -55.00
N GLU A 93 23.82 49.47 -55.13
CA GLU A 93 23.10 49.08 -56.34
C GLU A 93 21.63 48.83 -55.96
N PRO A 94 20.73 49.78 -56.26
CA PRO A 94 19.31 49.58 -56.06
C PRO A 94 18.76 48.62 -57.12
N ASP A 95 18.05 47.60 -56.69
CA ASP A 95 17.31 46.67 -57.56
C ASP A 95 15.92 47.23 -57.92
N GLU A 96 15.28 46.65 -58.94
CA GLU A 96 13.91 46.98 -59.41
C GLU A 96 12.87 46.88 -58.27
N ASN A 97 13.14 46.04 -57.27
CA ASN A 97 12.28 45.84 -56.09
C ASN A 97 12.60 46.76 -54.89
N GLN A 98 13.40 47.82 -55.07
CA GLN A 98 13.89 48.70 -54.00
C GLN A 98 14.78 48.01 -52.94
N VAL A 99 15.14 46.74 -53.16
CA VAL A 99 16.19 46.04 -52.40
C VAL A 99 17.53 46.70 -52.75
N LEU A 100 18.36 46.88 -51.73
CA LEU A 100 19.66 47.53 -51.89
C LEU A 100 20.77 46.50 -51.77
N HIS A 101 21.48 46.26 -52.87
CA HIS A 101 22.71 45.50 -52.84
C HIS A 101 23.84 46.40 -52.36
N VAL A 102 24.48 45.96 -51.27
CA VAL A 102 25.54 46.70 -50.58
C VAL A 102 26.81 45.87 -50.65
N THR A 103 27.80 46.34 -51.41
CA THR A 103 29.14 45.75 -51.38
C THR A 103 30.05 46.63 -50.55
N ARG A 104 30.49 46.11 -49.40
CA ARG A 104 31.54 46.70 -48.58
C ARG A 104 32.89 46.17 -49.05
N ARG A 105 33.74 47.05 -49.57
CA ARG A 105 35.11 46.70 -49.99
C ARG A 105 36.11 47.29 -49.00
N ASN A 106 36.92 46.43 -48.37
CA ASN A 106 37.97 46.88 -47.44
C ASN A 106 39.27 47.26 -48.18
N ARG A 107 40.24 47.79 -47.43
CA ARG A 107 41.59 48.14 -47.94
C ARG A 107 42.39 46.98 -48.53
N HIS A 108 41.98 45.74 -48.27
CA HIS A 108 42.59 44.51 -48.79
C HIS A 108 41.88 43.97 -50.03
N HIS A 109 40.97 44.75 -50.63
CA HIS A 109 40.14 44.36 -51.77
C HIS A 109 39.27 43.12 -51.52
N GLN A 110 38.93 42.84 -50.26
CA GLN A 110 37.94 41.83 -49.94
C GLN A 110 36.56 42.49 -49.98
N ASP A 111 35.68 41.89 -50.77
CA ASP A 111 34.30 42.32 -50.94
C ASP A 111 33.40 41.49 -50.04
N ASP A 112 32.63 42.19 -49.21
CA ASP A 112 31.54 41.64 -48.42
C ASP A 112 30.24 42.21 -48.96
N THR A 113 29.49 41.39 -49.69
CA THR A 113 28.25 41.80 -50.37
C THR A 113 27.06 41.24 -49.63
N PHE A 114 26.14 42.11 -49.25
CA PHE A 114 24.89 41.75 -48.58
C PHE A 114 23.74 42.59 -49.14
N GLN A 115 22.51 42.13 -48.87
CA GLN A 115 21.29 42.80 -49.30
C GLN A 115 20.65 43.50 -48.11
N LEU A 116 20.12 44.70 -48.34
CA LEU A 116 19.27 45.41 -47.39
C LEU A 116 17.87 45.59 -47.97
N LEU A 117 16.86 45.26 -47.18
CA LEU A 117 15.45 45.39 -47.51
C LEU A 117 14.93 46.78 -47.12
N PRO A 118 14.05 47.40 -47.93
CA PRO A 118 13.48 48.70 -47.60
C PRO A 118 12.62 48.64 -46.32
N LEU A 119 12.83 49.58 -45.41
CA LEU A 119 12.08 49.72 -44.17
C LEU A 119 10.84 50.58 -44.39
N GLN A 120 9.67 50.04 -44.06
CA GLN A 120 8.40 50.75 -44.11
C GLN A 120 7.52 50.38 -42.90
N GLY A 121 6.55 51.25 -42.60
CA GLY A 121 5.51 50.99 -41.59
C GLY A 121 6.07 50.61 -40.20
N ALA A 122 5.64 49.47 -39.68
CA ALA A 122 5.93 49.05 -38.31
C ALA A 122 7.42 48.69 -38.08
N ALA A 123 8.11 48.15 -39.09
CA ALA A 123 9.54 47.84 -39.02
C ALA A 123 10.40 49.12 -38.86
N LEU A 124 10.00 50.19 -39.56
CA LEU A 124 10.61 51.51 -39.41
C LEU A 124 10.38 52.07 -37.99
N ALA A 125 9.16 51.93 -37.45
CA ALA A 125 8.83 52.39 -36.11
C ALA A 125 9.60 51.64 -35.01
N ALA A 126 9.84 50.33 -35.17
CA ALA A 126 10.65 49.53 -34.24
C ALA A 126 12.10 50.05 -34.18
N ILE A 127 12.74 50.24 -35.34
CA ILE A 127 14.11 50.75 -35.40
C ILE A 127 14.22 52.16 -34.82
N GLN A 128 13.21 53.02 -35.02
CA GLN A 128 13.17 54.35 -34.41
C GLN A 128 13.08 54.30 -32.88
N ARG A 129 12.49 53.24 -32.30
CA ARG A 129 12.50 52.97 -30.85
C ARG A 129 13.78 52.29 -30.36
N GLY A 130 14.70 51.93 -31.26
CA GLY A 130 15.91 51.18 -30.94
C GLY A 130 15.68 49.67 -30.80
N GLU A 131 14.53 49.17 -31.24
CA GLU A 131 14.20 47.75 -31.27
C GLU A 131 14.64 47.14 -32.61
N ALA A 132 14.84 45.82 -32.63
CA ALA A 132 14.97 45.10 -33.89
C ALA A 132 13.58 44.85 -34.52
N PRO A 133 13.42 44.98 -35.85
CA PRO A 133 12.19 44.57 -36.53
C PRO A 133 11.82 43.12 -36.24
N ALA A 134 10.53 42.81 -36.27
CA ALA A 134 10.05 41.44 -36.19
C ALA A 134 10.64 40.58 -37.33
N VAL A 135 11.01 39.35 -37.00
CA VAL A 135 11.40 38.32 -37.97
C VAL A 135 10.14 37.87 -38.72
N SER A 136 10.24 37.76 -40.04
CA SER A 136 9.16 37.23 -40.87
C SER A 136 8.96 35.74 -40.56
N MET A 137 7.73 35.35 -40.21
CA MET A 137 7.39 33.96 -39.91
C MET A 137 6.80 33.20 -41.13
N GLY A 138 6.91 33.78 -42.33
CA GLY A 138 6.40 33.16 -43.55
C GLY A 138 4.87 33.03 -43.53
N SER A 139 4.38 31.79 -43.61
CA SER A 139 2.95 31.44 -43.56
C SER A 139 2.39 31.28 -42.15
N LEU A 140 3.22 31.28 -41.11
CA LEU A 140 2.76 31.25 -39.72
C LEU A 140 2.00 32.54 -39.37
N GLY A 141 0.96 32.39 -38.56
CA GLY A 141 0.05 33.46 -38.15
C GLY A 141 0.06 33.67 -36.64
N GLY A 142 -1.14 33.90 -36.08
CA GLY A 142 -1.34 34.05 -34.63
C GLY A 142 -0.74 35.32 -34.05
N GLU A 143 -0.59 35.35 -32.73
CA GLU A 143 -0.01 36.47 -31.99
C GLU A 143 1.43 36.78 -32.44
N LEU A 144 2.22 35.75 -32.75
CA LEU A 144 3.62 35.87 -33.13
C LEU A 144 3.84 36.64 -34.46
N ALA A 145 2.89 36.53 -35.40
CA ALA A 145 2.94 37.23 -36.68
C ALA A 145 2.32 38.64 -36.62
N GLN A 146 1.53 38.95 -35.59
CA GLN A 146 0.84 40.24 -35.44
C GLN A 146 1.71 41.32 -34.79
N VAL A 147 2.75 40.92 -34.04
CA VAL A 147 3.67 41.84 -33.38
C VAL A 147 4.64 42.51 -34.36
N HIS A 148 5.26 43.60 -33.94
CA HIS A 148 5.97 44.53 -34.82
C HIS A 148 7.46 44.68 -34.53
N SER A 149 7.96 44.05 -33.48
CA SER A 149 9.38 44.04 -33.11
C SER A 149 9.80 42.64 -32.67
N LEU A 150 11.10 42.37 -32.76
CA LEU A 150 11.70 41.15 -32.23
C LEU A 150 11.49 41.03 -30.72
N ASP A 151 11.56 42.14 -29.98
CA ASP A 151 11.32 42.16 -28.53
C ASP A 151 9.91 41.66 -28.18
N GLN A 152 8.90 42.08 -28.94
CA GLN A 152 7.54 41.59 -28.77
C GLN A 152 7.40 40.12 -29.16
N GLN A 153 8.04 39.66 -30.25
CA GLN A 153 8.06 38.24 -30.61
C GLN A 153 8.67 37.38 -29.51
N CYS A 154 9.76 37.85 -28.89
CA CYS A 154 10.39 37.14 -27.80
C CYS A 154 9.54 37.11 -26.53
N GLN A 155 8.79 38.17 -26.25
CA GLN A 155 7.83 38.17 -25.15
C GLN A 155 6.69 37.16 -25.38
N VAL A 156 6.12 37.12 -26.58
CA VAL A 156 5.06 36.15 -26.95
C VAL A 156 5.56 34.71 -26.77
N LEU A 157 6.76 34.40 -27.25
CA LEU A 157 7.36 33.07 -27.06
C LEU A 157 7.63 32.74 -25.59
N LEU A 158 8.06 33.72 -24.79
CA LEU A 158 8.30 33.54 -23.36
C LEU A 158 6.99 33.28 -22.60
N ASP A 159 5.93 34.02 -22.93
CA ASP A 159 4.61 33.86 -22.32
C ASP A 159 4.03 32.48 -22.64
N TRP A 160 4.15 32.03 -23.90
CA TRP A 160 3.80 30.67 -24.32
C TRP A 160 4.63 29.60 -23.59
N ALA A 161 5.95 29.79 -23.46
CA ALA A 161 6.84 28.81 -22.82
C ALA A 161 6.79 28.86 -21.29
N THR A 162 6.09 29.83 -20.68
CA THR A 162 6.11 30.04 -19.23
C THR A 162 5.61 28.83 -18.42
N PRO A 163 4.54 28.13 -18.81
CA PRO A 163 4.05 26.95 -18.06
C PRO A 163 4.95 25.71 -18.19
N PHE A 164 6.00 25.74 -19.02
CA PHE A 164 6.89 24.60 -19.24
C PHE A 164 7.66 24.17 -17.97
N GLY A 165 7.89 25.13 -17.08
CA GLY A 165 8.58 24.92 -15.80
C GLY A 165 9.52 26.08 -15.48
N THR A 166 10.09 26.05 -14.28
CA THR A 166 11.15 26.98 -13.89
C THR A 166 12.50 26.55 -14.47
N GLU A 167 13.45 27.49 -14.60
CA GLU A 167 14.83 27.19 -15.05
C GLU A 167 15.45 26.03 -14.25
N HIS A 168 15.22 26.02 -12.93
CA HIS A 168 15.72 24.99 -12.03
C HIS A 168 15.13 23.61 -12.32
N GLU A 169 13.83 23.53 -12.62
CA GLU A 169 13.15 22.28 -12.95
C GLU A 169 13.62 21.75 -14.31
N ILE A 170 13.69 22.63 -15.32
CA ILE A 170 14.09 22.27 -16.69
C ILE A 170 15.52 21.71 -16.71
N SER A 171 16.44 22.28 -15.94
CA SER A 171 17.82 21.79 -15.85
C SER A 171 17.96 20.34 -15.33
N ARG A 172 16.91 19.81 -14.69
CA ARG A 172 16.89 18.47 -14.08
C ARG A 172 16.01 17.47 -14.82
N MET A 173 15.21 17.92 -15.78
CA MET A 173 14.33 17.04 -16.54
C MET A 173 15.14 16.15 -17.49
N THR A 174 14.74 14.88 -17.62
CA THR A 174 15.23 14.04 -18.71
C THR A 174 14.52 14.41 -20.02
N GLY A 175 15.06 14.01 -21.18
CA GLY A 175 14.39 14.30 -22.46
C GLY A 175 12.95 13.77 -22.55
N THR A 176 12.64 12.66 -21.86
CA THR A 176 11.25 12.14 -21.81
C THR A 176 10.37 12.99 -20.89
N ASP A 177 10.89 13.46 -19.76
CA ASP A 177 10.14 14.36 -18.86
C ASP A 177 9.87 15.72 -19.53
N MET A 178 10.83 16.23 -20.30
CA MET A 178 10.66 17.44 -21.09
C MET A 178 9.53 17.29 -22.12
N GLN A 179 9.47 16.17 -22.85
CA GLN A 179 8.36 15.91 -23.78
C GLN A 179 7.02 15.88 -23.05
N ILE A 180 6.94 15.20 -21.90
CA ILE A 180 5.70 15.12 -21.10
C ILE A 180 5.26 16.52 -20.64
N ALA A 181 6.21 17.35 -20.22
CA ALA A 181 5.97 18.74 -19.81
C ALA A 181 5.60 19.66 -20.98
N ALA A 182 6.11 19.38 -22.20
CA ALA A 182 5.80 20.14 -23.41
C ALA A 182 4.39 19.88 -23.94
N LEU A 183 3.85 18.66 -23.74
CA LEU A 183 2.56 18.23 -24.30
C LEU A 183 1.41 19.25 -24.11
N PRO A 184 1.15 19.79 -22.91
CA PRO A 184 0.07 20.76 -22.73
C PRO A 184 0.26 22.08 -23.50
N LEU A 185 1.50 22.43 -23.85
CA LEU A 185 1.83 23.68 -24.56
C LEU A 185 1.69 23.57 -26.08
N VAL A 186 1.58 22.34 -26.57
CA VAL A 186 1.43 22.02 -27.99
C VAL A 186 0.05 21.46 -28.32
N GLU A 187 -0.86 21.43 -27.35
CA GLU A 187 -2.29 21.22 -27.59
C GLU A 187 -2.85 22.41 -28.39
N ASP A 188 -3.79 22.14 -29.30
CA ASP A 188 -4.24 23.12 -30.29
C ASP A 188 -4.80 24.40 -29.63
N ASP A 189 -5.47 24.28 -28.47
CA ASP A 189 -6.03 25.40 -27.72
C ASP A 189 -4.98 26.37 -27.13
N VAL A 190 -3.74 25.90 -26.97
CA VAL A 190 -2.61 26.71 -26.50
C VAL A 190 -1.68 27.12 -27.65
N PHE A 191 -1.47 26.23 -28.62
CA PHE A 191 -0.52 26.44 -29.71
C PHE A 191 -1.09 27.29 -30.85
N GLU A 192 -2.31 27.01 -31.32
CA GLU A 192 -2.91 27.73 -32.46
C GLU A 192 -3.05 29.25 -32.25
N PRO A 193 -3.42 29.77 -31.06
CA PRO A 193 -3.49 31.21 -30.84
C PRO A 193 -2.15 31.93 -31.05
N VAL A 194 -1.04 31.28 -30.71
CA VAL A 194 0.31 31.84 -30.79
C VAL A 194 0.85 31.79 -32.21
N PHE A 195 0.71 30.64 -32.89
CA PHE A 195 1.37 30.36 -34.17
C PHE A 195 0.42 30.38 -35.39
N GLY A 196 -0.90 30.46 -35.17
CA GLY A 196 -1.93 30.57 -36.21
C GLY A 196 -2.40 29.26 -36.83
N LEU A 197 -1.79 28.12 -36.49
CA LEU A 197 -2.20 26.79 -36.94
C LEU A 197 -1.73 25.70 -35.95
N SER A 198 -2.40 24.54 -35.97
CA SER A 198 -2.04 23.39 -35.13
C SER A 198 -0.61 22.95 -35.40
N LEU A 199 0.07 22.48 -34.35
CA LEU A 199 1.39 21.88 -34.47
C LEU A 199 1.43 20.80 -35.56
N MET A 200 0.36 20.00 -35.66
CA MET A 200 0.25 18.89 -36.61
C MET A 200 0.26 19.33 -38.08
N LEU A 201 -0.07 20.61 -38.35
CA LEU A 201 -0.15 21.19 -39.68
C LEU A 201 1.10 21.99 -40.06
N THR A 202 2.08 22.11 -39.16
CA THR A 202 3.33 22.84 -39.41
C THR A 202 4.22 22.10 -40.41
N THR A 203 4.84 22.85 -41.31
CA THR A 203 5.89 22.38 -42.21
C THR A 203 7.27 22.41 -41.53
N GLU A 204 8.23 21.67 -42.07
CA GLU A 204 9.61 21.67 -41.56
C GLU A 204 10.23 23.07 -41.57
N VAL A 205 9.98 23.86 -42.62
CA VAL A 205 10.47 25.23 -42.75
C VAL A 205 9.92 26.13 -41.63
N GLU A 206 8.63 26.02 -41.33
CA GLU A 206 7.99 26.77 -40.26
C GLU A 206 8.51 26.35 -38.88
N ARG A 207 8.68 25.05 -38.63
CA ARG A 207 9.26 24.51 -37.40
C ARG A 207 10.68 25.04 -37.16
N MET A 208 11.52 25.04 -38.20
CA MET A 208 12.87 25.58 -38.11
C MET A 208 12.90 27.09 -37.90
N ALA A 209 11.95 27.84 -38.47
CA ALA A 209 11.81 29.27 -38.20
C ALA A 209 11.47 29.53 -36.72
N ILE A 210 10.55 28.75 -36.13
CA ILE A 210 10.22 28.83 -34.70
C ILE A 210 11.45 28.48 -33.84
N TYR A 211 12.20 27.42 -34.18
CA TYR A 211 13.42 27.02 -33.46
C TYR A 211 14.48 28.13 -33.44
N GLN A 212 14.79 28.69 -34.60
CA GLN A 212 15.79 29.76 -34.74
C GLN A 212 15.39 31.04 -34.00
N LEU A 213 14.11 31.41 -34.08
CA LEU A 213 13.57 32.54 -33.35
C LEU A 213 13.65 32.30 -31.83
N ALA A 214 13.24 31.12 -31.36
CA ALA A 214 13.28 30.76 -29.94
C ALA A 214 14.70 30.74 -29.38
N GLN A 215 15.69 30.30 -30.16
CA GLN A 215 17.11 30.38 -29.80
C GLN A 215 17.57 31.82 -29.60
N SER A 216 17.20 32.70 -30.55
CA SER A 216 17.54 34.13 -30.48
C SER A 216 16.86 34.81 -29.30
N CYS A 217 15.58 34.51 -29.10
CA CYS A 217 14.79 35.08 -28.02
C CYS A 217 15.25 34.61 -26.64
N SER A 218 15.66 33.36 -26.49
CA SER A 218 16.16 32.84 -25.22
C SER A 218 17.38 33.62 -24.71
N ARG A 219 18.28 34.02 -25.61
CA ARG A 219 19.41 34.91 -25.27
C ARG A 219 18.92 36.32 -24.97
N ARG A 220 18.03 36.86 -25.80
CA ARG A 220 17.55 38.24 -25.70
C ARG A 220 16.75 38.53 -24.44
N VAL A 221 15.95 37.59 -23.97
CA VAL A 221 15.20 37.70 -22.70
C VAL A 221 15.96 37.10 -21.51
N ASN A 222 17.15 36.52 -21.75
CA ASN A 222 17.95 35.79 -20.77
C ASN A 222 17.13 34.71 -20.02
N ASP A 223 16.39 33.91 -20.77
CA ASP A 223 15.57 32.82 -20.24
C ASP A 223 15.68 31.58 -21.15
N PRO A 224 16.04 30.39 -20.61
CA PRO A 224 16.25 29.20 -21.43
C PRO A 224 14.94 28.55 -21.93
N ARG A 225 13.77 28.90 -21.38
CA ARG A 225 12.49 28.22 -21.66
C ARG A 225 12.11 28.20 -23.14
N PRO A 226 12.13 29.32 -23.89
CA PRO A 226 11.75 29.31 -25.29
C PRO A 226 12.61 28.34 -26.10
N PHE A 227 13.93 28.38 -25.91
CA PHE A 227 14.85 27.51 -26.65
C PHE A 227 14.70 26.04 -26.26
N LYS A 228 14.60 25.75 -24.95
CA LYS A 228 14.43 24.38 -24.45
C LYS A 228 13.14 23.73 -24.89
N LEU A 229 12.05 24.49 -24.95
CA LEU A 229 10.79 24.00 -25.48
C LEU A 229 10.87 23.83 -27.00
N ALA A 230 11.52 24.75 -27.71
CA ALA A 230 11.66 24.70 -29.16
C ALA A 230 12.56 23.56 -29.67
N ASP A 231 13.38 22.92 -28.82
CA ASP A 231 14.15 21.71 -29.19
C ASP A 231 13.26 20.61 -29.81
N ILE A 232 11.95 20.59 -29.52
CA ILE A 232 10.97 19.69 -30.17
C ILE A 232 10.83 19.92 -31.69
N PHE A 233 11.25 21.08 -32.20
CA PHE A 233 11.17 21.49 -33.60
C PHE A 233 12.49 21.28 -34.37
N ASP A 234 13.62 21.06 -33.67
CA ASP A 234 14.95 20.92 -34.28
C ASP A 234 15.08 19.63 -35.12
N ARG A 235 14.38 18.56 -34.73
CA ARG A 235 14.53 17.23 -35.33
C ARG A 235 13.20 16.59 -35.64
N ASP A 236 13.07 16.05 -36.85
CA ASP A 236 11.86 15.33 -37.28
C ASP A 236 11.50 14.17 -36.35
N PHE A 237 12.48 13.44 -35.81
CA PHE A 237 12.22 12.37 -34.86
C PHE A 237 11.51 12.84 -33.57
N GLU A 238 11.92 13.97 -33.02
CA GLU A 238 11.31 14.53 -31.81
C GLU A 238 9.90 15.05 -32.09
N TYR A 239 9.72 15.69 -33.26
CA TYR A 239 8.43 16.12 -33.77
C TYR A 239 7.46 14.96 -33.99
N GLU A 240 7.84 13.93 -34.76
CA GLU A 240 7.00 12.74 -35.01
C GLU A 240 6.61 12.02 -33.72
N ARG A 241 7.54 11.93 -32.77
CA ARG A 241 7.29 11.34 -31.46
C ARG A 241 6.28 12.15 -30.65
N LEU A 242 6.37 13.48 -30.68
CA LEU A 242 5.44 14.37 -30.01
C LEU A 242 4.05 14.30 -30.66
N GLN A 243 3.98 14.29 -32.00
CA GLN A 243 2.73 14.08 -32.74
C GLN A 243 2.04 12.77 -32.34
N ALA A 244 2.80 11.66 -32.29
CA ALA A 244 2.28 10.37 -31.86
C ALA A 244 1.73 10.42 -30.42
N GLN A 245 2.41 11.14 -29.51
CA GLN A 245 1.92 11.33 -28.15
C GLN A 245 0.64 12.16 -28.09
N ILE A 246 0.51 13.24 -28.85
CA ILE A 246 -0.72 14.05 -28.94
C ILE A 246 -1.90 13.20 -29.45
N MET A 247 -1.67 12.42 -30.52
CA MET A 247 -2.69 11.51 -31.06
C MET A 247 -3.09 10.42 -30.05
N ASN A 248 -2.13 9.85 -29.33
CA ASN A 248 -2.41 8.84 -28.31
C ASN A 248 -3.20 9.44 -27.13
N ARG A 249 -2.89 10.66 -26.69
CA ARG A 249 -3.64 11.33 -25.61
C ARG A 249 -5.09 11.60 -26.01
N SER A 250 -5.33 12.13 -27.22
CA SER A 250 -6.70 12.41 -27.68
C SER A 250 -7.53 11.13 -27.79
N GLN A 251 -6.96 10.05 -28.33
CA GLN A 251 -7.61 8.74 -28.36
C GLN A 251 -7.88 8.18 -26.96
N THR A 252 -6.91 8.30 -26.06
CA THR A 252 -7.04 7.83 -24.68
C THR A 252 -8.07 8.65 -23.88
N ALA A 253 -8.21 9.94 -24.14
CA ALA A 253 -9.27 10.77 -23.55
C ALA A 253 -10.67 10.35 -24.02
N LEU A 254 -10.84 10.06 -25.32
CA LEU A 254 -12.10 9.51 -25.85
C LEU A 254 -12.42 8.14 -25.26
N TRP A 255 -11.43 7.25 -25.22
CA TRP A 255 -11.55 5.95 -24.56
C TRP A 255 -11.94 6.09 -23.08
N LEU A 256 -11.34 7.04 -22.35
CA LEU A 256 -11.64 7.27 -20.94
C LEU A 256 -13.11 7.67 -20.75
N LYS A 257 -13.60 8.62 -21.56
CA LYS A 257 -14.99 9.08 -21.52
C LYS A 257 -15.97 7.94 -21.80
N GLU A 258 -15.68 7.11 -22.79
CA GLU A 258 -16.45 5.91 -23.11
C GLU A 258 -16.45 4.93 -21.92
N LYS A 259 -15.28 4.59 -21.37
CA LYS A 259 -15.19 3.60 -20.29
C LYS A 259 -15.76 4.08 -18.97
N MET A 260 -15.74 5.38 -18.69
CA MET A 260 -16.47 5.95 -17.56
C MET A 260 -17.99 5.74 -17.71
N ALA A 261 -18.53 5.93 -18.91
CA ALA A 261 -19.95 5.69 -19.19
C ALA A 261 -20.28 4.18 -19.13
N ASP A 262 -19.40 3.32 -19.65
CA ASP A 262 -19.54 1.86 -19.57
C ASP A 262 -19.68 1.43 -18.11
N ILE A 263 -18.74 1.83 -17.22
CA ILE A 263 -18.78 1.47 -15.80
C ILE A 263 -20.07 1.95 -15.14
N ALA A 264 -20.50 3.18 -15.43
CA ALA A 264 -21.73 3.73 -14.88
C ALA A 264 -22.98 2.94 -15.31
N SER A 265 -22.98 2.42 -16.54
CA SER A 265 -24.09 1.63 -17.11
C SER A 265 -24.16 0.17 -16.63
N LEU A 266 -23.08 -0.35 -16.04
CA LEU A 266 -23.05 -1.74 -15.59
C LEU A 266 -24.12 -2.00 -14.51
N ASN A 267 -24.60 -3.23 -14.43
CA ASN A 267 -25.46 -3.64 -13.33
C ASN A 267 -24.64 -3.81 -12.03
N ASP A 268 -25.28 -3.61 -10.87
CA ASP A 268 -24.65 -3.85 -9.57
C ASP A 268 -24.72 -5.34 -9.21
N ASN A 269 -24.00 -6.18 -9.96
CA ASN A 269 -23.93 -7.63 -9.71
C ASN A 269 -22.54 -8.21 -9.96
N ARG A 270 -22.33 -9.45 -9.50
CA ARG A 270 -21.03 -10.15 -9.58
C ARG A 270 -20.45 -10.26 -10.97
N ALA A 271 -21.31 -10.46 -11.97
CA ALA A 271 -20.88 -10.63 -13.37
C ALA A 271 -20.20 -9.35 -13.90
N SER A 272 -20.64 -8.18 -13.44
CA SER A 272 -20.06 -6.89 -13.83
C SER A 272 -18.65 -6.65 -13.27
N LEU A 273 -18.21 -7.38 -12.23
CA LEU A 273 -16.83 -7.24 -11.71
C LEU A 273 -15.77 -7.62 -12.75
N ALA A 274 -16.04 -8.61 -13.61
CA ALA A 274 -15.09 -9.02 -14.65
C ALA A 274 -14.83 -7.87 -15.63
N GLN A 275 -15.87 -7.13 -16.00
CA GLN A 275 -15.77 -5.97 -16.89
C GLN A 275 -15.04 -4.81 -16.21
N VAL A 276 -15.36 -4.51 -14.95
CA VAL A 276 -14.63 -3.49 -14.16
C VAL A 276 -13.14 -3.82 -14.07
N ASN A 277 -12.79 -5.09 -13.85
CA ASN A 277 -11.39 -5.53 -13.77
C ASN A 277 -10.65 -5.41 -15.10
N THR A 278 -11.33 -5.68 -16.23
CA THR A 278 -10.76 -5.48 -17.56
C THR A 278 -10.46 -4.01 -17.82
N ILE A 279 -11.43 -3.13 -17.51
CA ILE A 279 -11.25 -1.68 -17.67
C ILE A 279 -10.12 -1.16 -16.77
N GLU A 280 -10.00 -1.63 -15.52
CA GLU A 280 -8.88 -1.25 -14.65
C GLU A 280 -7.52 -1.71 -15.19
N ARG A 281 -7.47 -2.88 -15.84
CA ARG A 281 -6.22 -3.37 -16.46
C ARG A 281 -5.81 -2.50 -17.65
N GLU A 282 -6.77 -2.14 -18.50
CA GLU A 282 -6.55 -1.22 -19.63
C GLU A 282 -6.15 0.18 -19.16
N LEU A 283 -6.74 0.66 -18.06
CA LEU A 283 -6.35 1.94 -17.44
C LEU A 283 -4.88 1.93 -17.02
N ARG A 284 -4.38 0.82 -16.46
CA ARG A 284 -2.97 0.69 -16.06
C ARG A 284 -2.03 0.71 -17.26
N SER A 285 -2.40 0.10 -18.39
CA SER A 285 -1.57 0.13 -19.60
C SER A 285 -1.51 1.52 -20.25
N LYS A 286 -2.54 2.34 -20.06
CA LYS A 286 -2.64 3.70 -20.63
C LYS A 286 -2.18 4.81 -19.67
N LYS A 287 -1.61 4.46 -18.51
CA LYS A 287 -1.26 5.42 -17.45
C LYS A 287 -0.32 6.54 -17.92
N ALA A 288 0.62 6.25 -18.80
CA ALA A 288 1.58 7.25 -19.30
C ALA A 288 0.94 8.33 -20.20
N GLU A 289 -0.24 8.07 -20.74
CA GLU A 289 -0.97 8.96 -21.66
C GLU A 289 -2.04 9.79 -20.92
N LEU A 290 -2.32 9.48 -19.66
CA LEU A 290 -3.37 10.13 -18.86
C LEU A 290 -2.80 11.22 -17.97
N ASN A 291 -3.51 12.33 -17.85
CA ASN A 291 -3.22 13.30 -16.78
C ASN A 291 -3.63 12.71 -15.41
N ALA A 292 -3.05 13.24 -14.33
CA ALA A 292 -3.27 12.73 -12.98
C ALA A 292 -4.74 12.85 -12.53
N SER A 293 -5.43 13.91 -12.95
CA SER A 293 -6.82 14.17 -12.55
C SER A 293 -7.81 13.16 -13.13
N ASP A 294 -7.60 12.75 -14.37
CA ASP A 294 -8.39 11.76 -15.08
C ASP A 294 -8.19 10.36 -14.51
N LEU A 295 -6.94 10.01 -14.21
CA LEU A 295 -6.60 8.76 -13.53
C LEU A 295 -7.29 8.68 -12.17
N GLU A 296 -7.25 9.75 -11.37
CA GLU A 296 -7.92 9.81 -10.07
C GLU A 296 -9.45 9.70 -10.21
N ARG A 297 -10.03 10.40 -11.19
CA ARG A 297 -11.47 10.36 -11.46
C ARG A 297 -11.94 8.94 -11.82
N MET A 298 -11.21 8.26 -12.70
CA MET A 298 -11.53 6.89 -13.11
C MET A 298 -11.38 5.89 -11.96
N ASN A 299 -10.31 6.01 -11.17
CA ASN A 299 -10.10 5.18 -9.98
C ASN A 299 -11.23 5.34 -8.95
N ARG A 300 -11.75 6.57 -8.76
CA ARG A 300 -12.92 6.82 -7.90
C ARG A 300 -14.18 6.14 -8.43
N ILE A 301 -14.43 6.20 -9.73
CA ILE A 301 -15.58 5.54 -10.37
C ILE A 301 -15.48 4.02 -10.24
N ILE A 302 -14.32 3.42 -10.52
CA ILE A 302 -14.06 1.99 -10.36
C ILE A 302 -14.32 1.54 -8.92
N SER A 303 -13.76 2.27 -7.95
CA SER A 303 -13.90 1.97 -6.52
C SER A 303 -15.35 2.10 -6.06
N GLY A 304 -16.04 3.16 -6.51
CA GLY A 304 -17.47 3.36 -6.26
C GLY A 304 -18.31 2.21 -6.80
N LYS A 305 -18.09 1.81 -8.04
CA LYS A 305 -18.85 0.71 -8.67
C LYS A 305 -18.61 -0.63 -7.97
N ARG A 306 -17.36 -0.94 -7.60
CA ARG A 306 -17.05 -2.14 -6.80
C ARG A 306 -17.82 -2.15 -5.49
N ARG A 307 -17.87 -1.01 -4.79
CA ARG A 307 -18.62 -0.88 -3.54
C ARG A 307 -20.12 -1.10 -3.77
N SER A 308 -20.71 -0.54 -4.83
CA SER A 308 -22.12 -0.77 -5.18
C SER A 308 -22.42 -2.25 -5.47
N ILE A 309 -21.55 -2.93 -6.22
CA ILE A 309 -21.70 -4.37 -6.50
C ILE A 309 -21.62 -5.18 -5.20
N THR A 310 -20.62 -4.93 -4.34
CA THR A 310 -20.49 -5.62 -3.06
C THR A 310 -21.71 -5.41 -2.17
N LEU A 311 -22.24 -4.18 -2.13
CA LEU A 311 -23.46 -3.88 -1.37
C LEU A 311 -24.67 -4.63 -1.93
N ALA A 312 -24.85 -4.67 -3.25
CA ALA A 312 -25.96 -5.38 -3.89
C ALA A 312 -25.89 -6.91 -3.65
N GLU A 313 -24.71 -7.51 -3.76
CA GLU A 313 -24.50 -8.93 -3.42
C GLU A 313 -24.79 -9.24 -1.95
N PHE A 314 -24.35 -8.35 -1.05
CA PHE A 314 -24.67 -8.46 0.36
C PHE A 314 -26.18 -8.40 0.59
N MET A 315 -26.88 -7.46 -0.06
CA MET A 315 -28.33 -7.33 0.05
C MET A 315 -29.09 -8.56 -0.45
N LEU A 316 -28.62 -9.24 -1.50
CA LEU A 316 -29.17 -10.55 -1.89
C LEU A 316 -29.03 -11.60 -0.80
N SER A 317 -27.94 -11.56 -0.03
CA SER A 317 -27.75 -12.46 1.13
C SER A 317 -28.70 -12.10 2.27
N VAL A 318 -28.94 -10.81 2.52
CA VAL A 318 -29.92 -10.32 3.51
C VAL A 318 -31.34 -10.77 3.14
N GLU A 319 -31.71 -10.70 1.86
CA GLU A 319 -33.05 -11.08 1.39
C GLU A 319 -33.31 -12.59 1.47
N ARG A 320 -32.26 -13.41 1.54
CA ARG A 320 -32.36 -14.87 1.73
C ARG A 320 -32.51 -15.30 3.19
N ILE A 321 -32.32 -14.40 4.15
CA ILE A 321 -32.41 -14.72 5.60
C ILE A 321 -33.70 -15.48 5.97
N PRO A 322 -34.91 -15.07 5.51
CA PRO A 322 -36.14 -15.79 5.85
C PRO A 322 -36.11 -17.28 5.46
N ASN A 323 -35.45 -17.59 4.35
CA ASN A 323 -35.37 -18.91 3.73
C ASN A 323 -34.20 -19.77 4.24
N MET A 324 -33.38 -19.27 5.17
CA MET A 324 -32.32 -20.07 5.79
C MET A 324 -32.90 -21.25 6.59
N ALA A 325 -32.07 -22.21 6.99
CA ALA A 325 -32.51 -23.32 7.85
C ALA A 325 -33.02 -22.82 9.22
N GLN A 326 -33.69 -23.70 9.98
CA GLN A 326 -34.15 -23.40 11.35
C GLN A 326 -33.32 -24.16 12.38
N ASP A 327 -32.00 -23.98 12.33
CA ASP A 327 -31.05 -24.66 13.20
C ASP A 327 -29.99 -23.71 13.76
N ASN A 328 -29.15 -24.23 14.66
CA ASN A 328 -28.12 -23.44 15.34
C ASN A 328 -27.07 -22.84 14.37
N SER A 329 -26.84 -23.46 13.20
CA SER A 329 -25.88 -22.95 12.22
C SER A 329 -26.32 -21.60 11.64
N THR A 330 -27.64 -21.38 11.59
CA THR A 330 -28.24 -20.14 11.12
C THR A 330 -27.85 -18.96 12.02
N LEU A 331 -27.77 -19.14 13.35
CA LEU A 331 -27.37 -18.04 14.25
C LEU A 331 -25.92 -17.60 14.01
N VAL A 332 -25.02 -18.56 13.75
CA VAL A 332 -23.62 -18.27 13.38
C VAL A 332 -23.57 -17.51 12.05
N ARG A 333 -24.38 -17.92 11.06
CA ARG A 333 -24.45 -17.22 9.77
C ARG A 333 -25.02 -15.80 9.90
N LEU A 334 -26.02 -15.60 10.76
CA LEU A 334 -26.54 -14.26 11.05
C LEU A 334 -25.47 -13.37 11.68
N LYS A 335 -24.65 -13.90 12.60
CA LYS A 335 -23.51 -13.16 13.15
C LYS A 335 -22.52 -12.73 12.07
N GLN A 336 -22.14 -13.66 11.19
CA GLN A 336 -21.24 -13.35 10.06
C GLN A 336 -21.80 -12.23 9.16
N LEU A 337 -23.11 -12.22 8.88
CA LEU A 337 -23.74 -11.14 8.10
C LEU A 337 -23.66 -9.79 8.81
N PHE A 338 -23.69 -9.74 10.14
CA PHE A 338 -23.49 -8.51 10.89
C PHE A 338 -22.03 -8.05 10.89
N ASP A 339 -21.08 -8.98 11.00
CA ASP A 339 -19.65 -8.67 10.88
C ASP A 339 -19.32 -8.14 9.47
N GLU A 340 -19.90 -8.74 8.42
CA GLU A 340 -19.82 -8.26 7.03
C GLU A 340 -20.46 -6.87 6.87
N ALA A 341 -21.62 -6.62 7.50
CA ALA A 341 -22.32 -5.33 7.47
C ALA A 341 -21.51 -4.19 8.10
N GLU A 342 -20.78 -4.46 9.19
CA GLU A 342 -19.92 -3.47 9.86
C GLU A 342 -18.80 -3.00 8.93
N GLY A 343 -18.16 -3.93 8.20
CA GLY A 343 -17.15 -3.62 7.20
C GLY A 343 -17.68 -2.78 6.03
N LEU A 344 -18.95 -2.96 5.64
CA LEU A 344 -19.56 -2.25 4.51
C LEU A 344 -20.09 -0.85 4.86
N ARG A 345 -20.23 -0.54 6.16
CA ARG A 345 -20.85 0.70 6.68
C ARG A 345 -22.20 0.95 6.01
N LEU A 346 -23.13 0.03 6.25
CA LEU A 346 -24.47 0.08 5.67
C LEU A 346 -25.21 1.38 6.04
N PRO A 347 -26.01 1.94 5.11
CA PRO A 347 -27.03 2.93 5.43
C PRO A 347 -27.99 2.46 6.53
N ALA A 348 -28.54 3.41 7.30
CA ALA A 348 -29.35 3.12 8.48
C ALA A 348 -30.62 2.31 8.17
N ASP A 349 -31.27 2.58 7.04
CA ASP A 349 -32.44 1.86 6.55
C ASP A 349 -32.14 0.39 6.23
N LEU A 350 -31.00 0.13 5.58
CA LEU A 350 -30.55 -1.23 5.27
C LEU A 350 -30.12 -1.99 6.53
N GLN A 351 -29.46 -1.29 7.46
CA GLN A 351 -29.11 -1.86 8.77
C GLN A 351 -30.36 -2.23 9.58
N GLN A 352 -31.41 -1.41 9.51
CA GLN A 352 -32.70 -1.71 10.12
C GLN A 352 -33.38 -2.92 9.45
N LYS A 353 -33.37 -3.01 8.11
CA LYS A 353 -33.90 -4.17 7.36
C LYS A 353 -33.17 -5.47 7.74
N LEU A 354 -31.83 -5.46 7.79
CA LEU A 354 -31.03 -6.60 8.24
C LEU A 354 -31.40 -7.00 9.68
N THR A 355 -31.45 -6.03 10.59
CA THR A 355 -31.78 -6.29 12.00
C THR A 355 -33.16 -6.90 12.15
N GLN A 356 -34.15 -6.43 11.40
CA GLN A 356 -35.51 -6.97 11.43
C GLN A 356 -35.54 -8.43 10.96
N LEU A 357 -35.06 -8.71 9.75
CA LEU A 357 -35.10 -10.05 9.17
C LEU A 357 -34.29 -11.07 9.98
N ALA A 358 -33.12 -10.65 10.47
CA ALA A 358 -32.27 -11.49 11.30
C ALA A 358 -32.91 -11.78 12.67
N SER A 359 -33.55 -10.79 13.29
CA SER A 359 -34.26 -10.98 14.57
C SER A 359 -35.43 -11.95 14.41
N ASP A 360 -36.26 -11.77 13.38
CA ASP A 360 -37.40 -12.64 13.10
C ASP A 360 -36.95 -14.09 12.85
N LYS A 361 -35.82 -14.27 12.15
CA LYS A 361 -35.25 -15.60 11.92
C LYS A 361 -34.64 -16.21 13.17
N ALA A 362 -33.87 -15.43 13.94
CA ALA A 362 -33.27 -15.88 15.19
C ALA A 362 -34.35 -16.31 16.20
N LEU A 363 -35.46 -15.57 16.30
CA LEU A 363 -36.60 -15.93 17.14
C LEU A 363 -37.15 -17.31 16.76
N LYS A 364 -37.39 -17.57 15.46
CA LYS A 364 -37.87 -18.89 14.99
C LYS A 364 -36.93 -20.04 15.36
N VAL A 365 -35.61 -19.82 15.32
CA VAL A 365 -34.61 -20.84 15.70
C VAL A 365 -34.59 -21.06 17.22
N LEU A 366 -34.75 -19.99 18.01
CA LEU A 366 -34.56 -20.02 19.46
C LEU A 366 -35.82 -20.38 20.24
N THR A 367 -37.01 -20.01 19.77
CA THR A 367 -38.28 -20.26 20.47
C THR A 367 -38.46 -21.71 20.91
N PRO A 368 -38.23 -22.75 20.07
CA PRO A 368 -38.37 -24.13 20.51
C PRO A 368 -37.44 -24.48 21.68
N GLN A 369 -36.23 -23.92 21.70
CA GLN A 369 -35.23 -24.21 22.72
C GLN A 369 -35.50 -23.44 24.02
N LEU A 370 -36.02 -22.22 23.92
CA LEU A 370 -36.46 -21.43 25.06
C LEU A 370 -37.68 -22.08 25.73
N LEU A 371 -38.67 -22.53 24.94
CA LEU A 371 -39.84 -23.25 25.45
C LEU A 371 -39.44 -24.57 26.11
N GLN A 372 -38.55 -25.36 25.49
CA GLN A 372 -38.07 -26.60 26.09
C GLN A 372 -37.38 -26.36 27.44
N ALA A 373 -36.54 -25.33 27.54
CA ALA A 373 -35.87 -24.98 28.80
C ALA A 373 -36.86 -24.47 29.86
N GLN A 374 -37.92 -23.76 29.47
CA GLN A 374 -38.99 -23.33 30.38
C GLN A 374 -39.77 -24.52 30.93
N THR A 375 -40.14 -25.48 30.08
CA THR A 375 -40.83 -26.71 30.51
C THR A 375 -39.96 -27.51 31.47
N GLU A 376 -38.69 -27.75 31.13
CA GLU A 376 -37.76 -28.48 31.99
C GLU A 376 -37.56 -27.78 33.34
N LEU A 377 -37.47 -26.45 33.35
CA LEU A 377 -37.38 -25.67 34.58
C LEU A 377 -38.63 -25.83 35.45
N ALA A 378 -39.82 -25.77 34.85
CA ALA A 378 -41.09 -25.90 35.57
C ALA A 378 -41.30 -27.32 36.13
N GLU A 379 -40.84 -28.35 35.42
CA GLU A 379 -40.99 -29.76 35.82
C GLU A 379 -39.81 -30.26 36.69
N SER A 380 -38.77 -29.43 36.88
CA SER A 380 -37.54 -29.80 37.58
C SER A 380 -37.79 -30.24 39.03
N ARG A 381 -37.35 -31.46 39.36
CA ARG A 381 -37.36 -32.02 40.71
C ARG A 381 -36.00 -31.86 41.36
N MET A 382 -35.94 -32.05 42.69
CA MET A 382 -34.67 -31.99 43.43
C MET A 382 -33.90 -33.31 43.23
N SER A 383 -33.37 -33.52 42.02
CA SER A 383 -32.59 -34.71 41.65
C SER A 383 -31.37 -34.36 40.75
N PRO A 384 -30.35 -35.24 40.68
CA PRO A 384 -29.20 -35.05 39.80
C PRO A 384 -29.56 -35.00 38.32
N GLU A 385 -30.55 -35.78 37.87
CA GLU A 385 -30.98 -35.81 36.47
C GLU A 385 -31.57 -34.46 36.04
N SER A 386 -32.45 -33.88 36.87
CA SER A 386 -32.97 -32.53 36.64
C SER A 386 -31.85 -31.49 36.67
N LEU A 387 -30.87 -31.59 37.58
CA LEU A 387 -29.72 -30.68 37.58
C LEU A 387 -28.91 -30.78 36.27
N ALA A 388 -28.65 -31.99 35.77
CA ALA A 388 -27.95 -32.20 34.51
C ALA A 388 -28.71 -31.59 33.32
N ALA A 389 -30.02 -31.80 33.26
CA ALA A 389 -30.87 -31.25 32.20
C ALA A 389 -30.86 -29.71 32.23
N LEU A 390 -31.03 -29.09 33.40
CA LEU A 390 -30.98 -27.63 33.56
C LEU A 390 -29.59 -27.07 33.22
N THR A 391 -28.51 -27.73 33.64
CA THR A 391 -27.14 -27.34 33.29
C THR A 391 -26.89 -27.43 31.79
N HIS A 392 -27.39 -28.47 31.12
CA HIS A 392 -27.32 -28.58 29.66
C HIS A 392 -28.04 -27.42 28.97
N HIS A 393 -29.29 -27.14 29.35
CA HIS A 393 -30.08 -26.06 28.76
C HIS A 393 -29.46 -24.68 29.00
N GLN A 394 -28.99 -24.41 30.22
CA GLN A 394 -28.35 -23.15 30.58
C GLN A 394 -27.11 -22.88 29.72
N ARG A 395 -26.24 -23.88 29.55
CA ARG A 395 -25.03 -23.73 28.75
C ARG A 395 -25.34 -23.55 27.28
N ARG A 396 -26.25 -24.37 26.75
CA ARG A 396 -26.67 -24.29 25.35
C ARG A 396 -27.27 -22.93 25.03
N LEU A 397 -28.19 -22.44 25.85
CA LEU A 397 -28.80 -21.12 25.64
C LEU A 397 -27.78 -19.99 25.81
N SER A 398 -26.85 -20.08 26.77
CA SER A 398 -25.77 -19.11 26.93
C SER A 398 -24.85 -19.07 25.72
N GLN A 399 -24.50 -20.23 25.16
CA GLN A 399 -23.70 -20.34 23.94
C GLN A 399 -24.44 -19.73 22.74
N LEU A 400 -25.72 -20.05 22.56
CA LEU A 400 -26.51 -19.52 21.45
C LEU A 400 -26.72 -18.01 21.57
N ARG A 401 -26.98 -17.52 22.78
CA ARG A 401 -27.00 -16.08 23.07
C ARG A 401 -25.66 -15.45 22.71
N SER A 402 -24.52 -16.04 23.06
CA SER A 402 -23.19 -15.51 22.74
C SER A 402 -22.95 -15.36 21.22
N ASN A 403 -23.53 -16.26 20.44
CA ASN A 403 -23.46 -16.27 18.98
C ASN A 403 -24.35 -15.21 18.31
N LEU A 404 -25.16 -14.46 19.05
CA LEU A 404 -25.98 -13.39 18.50
C LEU A 404 -25.27 -12.02 18.52
N PRO A 405 -25.46 -11.19 17.49
CA PRO A 405 -25.19 -9.76 17.52
C PRO A 405 -25.95 -9.05 18.66
N LEU A 406 -25.38 -7.97 19.20
CA LEU A 406 -25.98 -7.22 20.32
C LEU A 406 -27.38 -6.68 19.99
N SER A 407 -27.56 -6.17 18.77
CA SER A 407 -28.85 -5.65 18.27
C SER A 407 -29.96 -6.71 18.26
N ILE A 408 -29.62 -7.97 18.01
CA ILE A 408 -30.57 -9.09 18.07
C ILE A 408 -30.79 -9.54 19.52
N LYS A 409 -29.74 -9.61 20.34
CA LYS A 409 -29.84 -9.99 21.76
C LYS A 409 -30.85 -9.15 22.52
N GLN A 410 -30.92 -7.85 22.23
CA GLN A 410 -31.85 -6.91 22.88
C GLN A 410 -33.33 -7.13 22.50
N ARG A 411 -33.61 -7.88 21.42
CA ARG A 411 -34.96 -8.14 20.91
C ARG A 411 -35.49 -9.53 21.28
N ILE A 412 -34.67 -10.35 21.94
CA ILE A 412 -35.04 -11.70 22.36
C ILE A 412 -35.00 -11.74 23.89
N ASP A 413 -36.09 -12.22 24.48
CA ASP A 413 -36.16 -12.44 25.91
C ASP A 413 -35.31 -13.68 26.30
N PHE A 414 -34.29 -13.44 27.11
CA PHE A 414 -33.38 -14.46 27.65
C PHE A 414 -33.49 -14.59 29.18
N ASP A 415 -34.57 -14.10 29.79
CA ASP A 415 -34.78 -14.11 31.26
C ASP A 415 -34.84 -15.53 31.84
N ILE A 416 -35.07 -16.53 30.99
CA ILE A 416 -34.93 -17.94 31.36
C ILE A 416 -33.51 -18.32 31.80
N ILE A 417 -32.44 -17.70 31.25
CA ILE A 417 -31.06 -18.03 31.65
C ILE A 417 -30.81 -17.69 33.14
N PRO A 418 -31.08 -16.47 33.62
CA PRO A 418 -31.00 -16.16 35.05
C PRO A 418 -31.88 -17.07 35.92
N ALA A 419 -33.08 -17.45 35.46
CA ALA A 419 -33.96 -18.34 36.20
C ALA A 419 -33.38 -19.76 36.33
N LEU A 420 -32.79 -20.29 35.26
CA LEU A 420 -32.04 -21.56 35.27
C LEU A 420 -30.86 -21.48 36.24
N ASP A 421 -30.05 -20.41 36.17
CA ASP A 421 -28.90 -20.23 37.06
C ASP A 421 -29.31 -20.22 38.53
N LYS A 422 -30.37 -19.49 38.88
CA LYS A 422 -30.92 -19.46 40.25
C LYS A 422 -31.36 -20.84 40.71
N ARG A 423 -32.10 -21.59 39.89
CA ARG A 423 -32.57 -22.94 40.23
C ARG A 423 -31.41 -23.91 40.39
N ARG A 424 -30.45 -23.89 39.45
CA ARG A 424 -29.23 -24.71 39.47
C ARG A 424 -28.43 -24.47 40.74
N ARG A 425 -28.20 -23.20 41.14
CA ARG A 425 -27.48 -22.86 42.38
C ARG A 425 -28.12 -23.50 43.61
N VAL A 426 -29.45 -23.38 43.75
CA VAL A 426 -30.20 -24.02 44.85
C VAL A 426 -30.05 -25.55 44.84
N MET A 427 -30.01 -26.17 43.66
CA MET A 427 -29.80 -27.62 43.53
C MET A 427 -28.36 -28.05 43.84
N ILE A 428 -27.36 -27.26 43.42
CA ILE A 428 -25.94 -27.51 43.67
C ILE A 428 -25.63 -27.41 45.16
N GLU A 429 -26.25 -26.47 45.87
CA GLU A 429 -26.09 -26.28 47.32
C GLU A 429 -26.86 -27.31 48.16
N ASN A 430 -27.66 -28.19 47.54
CA ASN A 430 -28.42 -29.21 48.24
C ASN A 430 -27.55 -30.44 48.58
N ASP A 431 -27.46 -30.79 49.87
CA ASP A 431 -26.63 -31.89 50.37
C ASP A 431 -26.99 -33.26 49.76
N GLN A 432 -28.27 -33.53 49.49
CA GLN A 432 -28.70 -34.80 48.88
C GLN A 432 -28.21 -34.92 47.44
N ILE A 433 -28.28 -33.82 46.68
CA ILE A 433 -27.75 -33.77 45.31
C ILE A 433 -26.23 -33.88 45.32
N GLN A 434 -25.53 -33.15 46.19
CA GLN A 434 -24.07 -33.26 46.30
C GLN A 434 -23.63 -34.68 46.63
N SER A 435 -24.34 -35.35 47.56
CA SER A 435 -24.06 -36.74 47.94
C SER A 435 -24.32 -37.70 46.78
N ALA A 436 -25.42 -37.53 46.06
CA ALA A 436 -25.75 -38.36 44.89
C ALA A 436 -24.74 -38.19 43.74
N ILE A 437 -24.33 -36.95 43.46
CA ILE A 437 -23.26 -36.68 42.48
C ILE A 437 -21.95 -37.32 42.94
N SER A 438 -21.59 -37.15 44.21
CA SER A 438 -20.37 -37.75 44.77
C SER A 438 -20.38 -39.28 44.59
N ALA A 439 -21.50 -39.95 44.89
CA ALA A 439 -21.66 -41.39 44.67
C ALA A 439 -21.44 -41.78 43.20
N MET A 440 -22.04 -41.05 42.26
CA MET A 440 -21.82 -41.30 40.82
C MET A 440 -20.36 -41.10 40.39
N LEU A 441 -19.65 -40.13 40.96
CA LEU A 441 -18.22 -39.94 40.71
C LEU A 441 -17.41 -41.14 41.24
N PHE A 442 -17.75 -41.67 42.41
CA PHE A 442 -17.08 -42.84 43.00
C PHE A 442 -17.40 -44.17 42.31
N GLU A 443 -18.50 -44.25 41.56
CA GLU A 443 -18.88 -45.42 40.75
C GLU A 443 -18.21 -45.45 39.38
N ALA A 444 -17.49 -44.39 39.00
CA ALA A 444 -16.76 -44.34 37.74
C ALA A 444 -15.83 -45.57 37.62
N LYS A 445 -15.89 -46.23 36.46
CA LYS A 445 -15.04 -47.38 36.15
C LYS A 445 -13.77 -46.91 35.44
N PRO A 446 -12.62 -47.57 35.66
CA PRO A 446 -11.42 -47.33 34.87
C PRO A 446 -11.74 -47.52 33.37
N GLY A 447 -11.22 -46.61 32.55
CA GLY A 447 -11.35 -46.66 31.09
C GLY A 447 -10.07 -46.19 30.42
N ASP A 448 -10.07 -46.15 29.10
CA ASP A 448 -8.94 -45.68 28.30
C ASP A 448 -8.85 -44.15 28.39
N GLY A 449 -8.04 -43.62 29.31
CA GLY A 449 -7.84 -42.18 29.47
C GLY A 449 -7.31 -41.75 30.83
N ASN A 450 -7.12 -40.43 30.99
CA ASN A 450 -6.70 -39.82 32.26
C ASN A 450 -7.90 -39.78 33.24
N PRO A 451 -7.79 -40.39 34.43
CA PRO A 451 -8.86 -40.41 35.44
C PRO A 451 -9.37 -39.04 35.89
N GLU A 452 -8.50 -38.03 36.00
CA GLU A 452 -8.91 -36.65 36.32
C GLU A 452 -9.85 -36.10 35.24
N ARG A 453 -9.50 -36.27 33.96
CA ARG A 453 -10.36 -35.82 32.85
C ARG A 453 -11.69 -36.57 32.83
N MET A 454 -11.69 -37.86 33.15
CA MET A 454 -12.91 -38.67 33.21
C MET A 454 -13.85 -38.18 34.33
N ILE A 455 -13.35 -38.10 35.56
CA ILE A 455 -14.14 -37.64 36.71
C ILE A 455 -14.61 -36.21 36.51
N ARG A 456 -13.74 -35.31 36.04
CA ARG A 456 -14.10 -33.92 35.73
C ARG A 456 -15.16 -33.85 34.63
N GLY A 457 -15.06 -34.68 33.58
CA GLY A 457 -16.06 -34.77 32.53
C GLY A 457 -17.44 -35.23 33.02
N ILE A 458 -17.48 -36.14 34.00
CA ILE A 458 -18.72 -36.56 34.67
C ILE A 458 -19.28 -35.41 35.51
N ALA A 459 -18.45 -34.77 36.33
CA ALA A 459 -18.86 -33.66 37.20
C ALA A 459 -19.40 -32.46 36.40
N LEU A 460 -18.77 -32.14 35.27
CA LEU A 460 -19.19 -31.07 34.38
C LEU A 460 -20.56 -31.30 33.74
N ARG A 461 -21.17 -32.49 33.81
CA ARG A 461 -22.57 -32.67 33.40
C ARG A 461 -23.54 -31.95 34.33
N TYR A 462 -23.16 -31.75 35.59
CA TYR A 462 -24.02 -31.22 36.63
C TYR A 462 -23.68 -29.78 37.01
N VAL A 463 -22.39 -29.42 37.03
CA VAL A 463 -21.91 -28.13 37.53
C VAL A 463 -20.92 -27.47 36.58
N ASP A 464 -20.67 -26.17 36.76
CA ASP A 464 -19.71 -25.40 35.96
C ASP A 464 -18.27 -25.51 36.50
N GLU A 465 -17.28 -25.15 35.67
CA GLU A 465 -15.87 -25.29 36.07
C GLU A 465 -15.53 -24.55 37.37
N GLN A 466 -16.16 -23.40 37.60
CA GLN A 466 -15.97 -22.60 38.80
C GLN A 466 -16.37 -23.34 40.08
N ASP A 467 -17.33 -24.26 40.00
CA ASP A 467 -17.81 -25.03 41.15
C ASP A 467 -16.85 -26.18 41.53
N LEU A 468 -15.92 -26.50 40.62
CA LEU A 468 -14.90 -27.56 40.79
C LEU A 468 -13.56 -27.03 41.29
N ILE A 469 -13.46 -25.72 41.58
CA ILE A 469 -12.23 -25.07 42.04
C ILE A 469 -12.30 -24.83 43.55
N GLY A 470 -11.17 -25.00 44.24
CA GLY A 470 -11.03 -24.68 45.66
C GLY A 470 -11.41 -25.82 46.59
N VAL A 471 -12.08 -25.50 47.70
CA VAL A 471 -12.39 -26.42 48.80
C VAL A 471 -13.88 -26.68 48.98
N THR A 472 -14.67 -26.53 47.92
CA THR A 472 -16.10 -26.86 47.95
C THR A 472 -16.28 -28.38 48.17
N PRO A 473 -17.40 -28.83 48.78
CA PRO A 473 -17.66 -30.26 48.98
C PRO A 473 -17.56 -31.06 47.67
N LEU A 474 -18.03 -30.49 46.56
CA LEU A 474 -17.98 -31.13 45.25
C LEU A 474 -16.56 -31.15 44.65
N ALA A 475 -15.77 -30.08 44.80
CA ALA A 475 -14.36 -30.08 44.40
C ALA A 475 -13.56 -31.13 45.17
N MET A 476 -13.83 -31.28 46.47
CA MET A 476 -13.24 -32.34 47.29
C MET A 476 -13.70 -33.74 46.86
N ALA A 477 -14.98 -33.90 46.52
CA ALA A 477 -15.51 -35.16 46.01
C ALA A 477 -14.89 -35.56 44.67
N VAL A 478 -14.73 -34.61 43.74
CA VAL A 478 -14.01 -34.81 42.48
C VAL A 478 -12.57 -35.25 42.74
N ARG A 479 -11.83 -34.54 43.60
CA ARG A 479 -10.44 -34.92 43.94
C ARG A 479 -10.36 -36.34 44.50
N LYS A 480 -11.22 -36.66 45.48
CA LYS A 480 -11.24 -37.98 46.12
C LYS A 480 -11.68 -39.09 45.14
N ALA A 481 -12.65 -38.81 44.27
CA ALA A 481 -13.08 -39.77 43.25
C ALA A 481 -11.99 -39.99 42.18
N THR A 482 -11.24 -38.95 41.81
CA THR A 482 -10.06 -39.07 40.96
C THR A 482 -9.00 -39.94 41.63
N GLU A 483 -8.63 -39.65 42.89
CA GLU A 483 -7.67 -40.47 43.66
C GLU A 483 -8.09 -41.95 43.71
N GLN A 484 -9.37 -42.23 43.99
CA GLN A 484 -9.88 -43.60 44.02
C GLN A 484 -9.88 -44.27 42.64
N LEU A 485 -10.24 -43.54 41.57
CA LEU A 485 -10.24 -44.08 40.22
C LEU A 485 -8.81 -44.39 39.75
N GLU A 486 -7.85 -43.54 40.10
CA GLU A 486 -6.41 -43.75 39.87
C GLU A 486 -5.94 -45.02 40.58
N LEU A 487 -6.25 -45.18 41.87
CA LEU A 487 -5.91 -46.39 42.63
C LEU A 487 -6.54 -47.65 42.02
N ARG A 488 -7.82 -47.61 41.64
CA ARG A 488 -8.51 -48.76 40.99
C ARG A 488 -7.96 -49.09 39.61
N SER A 489 -7.35 -48.12 38.94
CA SER A 489 -6.72 -48.31 37.62
C SER A 489 -5.32 -48.92 37.69
N VAL A 490 -4.77 -49.09 38.90
CA VAL A 490 -3.41 -49.56 39.15
C VAL A 490 -3.42 -50.81 40.04
N GLY A 491 -2.62 -51.81 39.70
CA GLY A 491 -2.35 -52.93 40.61
C GLY A 491 -1.42 -52.48 41.75
N LEU A 492 -1.99 -51.95 42.85
CA LEU A 492 -1.25 -51.51 44.03
C LEU A 492 -1.07 -52.67 45.03
N VAL A 493 0.17 -52.99 45.40
CA VAL A 493 0.50 -54.04 46.39
C VAL A 493 1.55 -53.56 47.38
N ASP A 494 1.41 -53.87 48.67
CA ASP A 494 2.45 -53.64 49.69
C ASP A 494 3.05 -54.98 50.13
N HIS A 495 4.32 -55.21 49.81
CA HIS A 495 5.09 -56.41 50.15
C HIS A 495 6.01 -56.20 51.36
N SER A 496 5.98 -55.03 52.00
CA SER A 496 6.88 -54.76 53.13
C SER A 496 6.58 -55.64 54.34
N THR A 497 7.60 -56.31 54.87
CA THR A 497 7.49 -57.22 56.01
C THR A 497 7.62 -56.51 57.36
N GLU A 498 8.15 -55.27 57.38
CA GLU A 498 8.35 -54.46 58.59
C GLU A 498 7.71 -53.07 58.44
N GLN A 499 6.88 -52.69 59.43
CA GLN A 499 6.29 -51.35 59.50
C GLN A 499 7.21 -50.41 60.30
N ILE A 500 7.91 -49.54 59.60
CA ILE A 500 8.71 -48.48 60.24
C ILE A 500 7.78 -47.30 60.60
N PRO A 501 7.73 -46.88 61.87
CA PRO A 501 6.92 -45.73 62.28
C PRO A 501 7.28 -44.47 61.48
N GLY A 502 6.25 -43.81 60.92
CA GLY A 502 6.39 -42.60 60.12
C GLY A 502 6.76 -42.81 58.65
N ALA A 503 7.06 -44.03 58.21
CA ALA A 503 7.35 -44.33 56.80
C ALA A 503 6.09 -44.20 55.91
N PRO A 504 6.24 -43.86 54.61
CA PRO A 504 5.10 -43.71 53.71
C PRO A 504 4.39 -45.05 53.45
N SER A 505 3.07 -45.02 53.31
CA SER A 505 2.29 -46.17 52.82
C SER A 505 2.55 -46.43 51.32
N ALA A 506 2.14 -47.60 50.81
CA ALA A 506 2.19 -47.85 49.36
C ALA A 506 1.38 -46.82 48.55
N GLU A 507 0.25 -46.33 49.09
CA GLU A 507 -0.56 -45.26 48.49
C GLU A 507 0.19 -43.92 48.47
N ASP A 508 0.82 -43.55 49.59
CA ASP A 508 1.65 -42.34 49.71
C ASP A 508 2.80 -42.35 48.70
N MET A 509 3.47 -43.49 48.58
CA MET A 509 4.55 -43.69 47.62
C MET A 509 4.03 -43.60 46.18
N PHE A 510 2.90 -44.25 45.88
CA PHE A 510 2.28 -44.19 44.56
C PHE A 510 1.93 -42.76 44.16
N PHE A 511 1.24 -42.00 45.01
CA PHE A 511 0.87 -40.62 44.69
C PHE A 511 2.08 -39.70 44.55
N ALA A 512 3.14 -39.89 45.34
CA ALA A 512 4.37 -39.12 45.20
C ALA A 512 5.10 -39.41 43.88
N VAL A 513 5.18 -40.68 43.48
CA VAL A 513 5.76 -41.10 42.19
C VAL A 513 4.90 -40.64 41.03
N LYS A 514 3.57 -40.75 41.13
CA LYS A 514 2.62 -40.26 40.14
C LYS A 514 2.73 -38.75 39.94
N ALA A 515 2.78 -37.96 41.02
CA ALA A 515 2.94 -36.52 40.92
C ALA A 515 4.22 -36.13 40.15
N LYS A 516 5.30 -36.90 40.31
CA LYS A 516 6.53 -36.73 39.53
C LYS A 516 6.33 -37.09 38.06
N LEU A 517 5.63 -38.19 37.77
CA LEU A 517 5.31 -38.60 36.40
C LEU A 517 4.38 -37.59 35.70
N ASP A 518 3.38 -37.07 36.39
CA ASP A 518 2.47 -36.04 35.88
C ASP A 518 3.23 -34.73 35.57
N GLN A 519 4.21 -34.36 36.40
CA GLN A 519 5.11 -33.26 36.11
C GLN A 519 5.93 -33.50 34.83
N ILE A 520 6.43 -34.72 34.62
CA ILE A 520 7.15 -35.10 33.39
C ILE A 520 6.22 -35.02 32.18
N ASN A 521 5.01 -35.58 32.26
CA ASN A 521 4.00 -35.52 31.20
C ASN A 521 3.64 -34.06 30.84
N SER A 522 3.43 -33.21 31.84
CA SER A 522 3.14 -31.78 31.63
C SER A 522 4.29 -31.05 30.94
N ASN A 523 5.54 -31.32 31.36
CA ASN A 523 6.72 -30.77 30.72
C ASN A 523 6.82 -31.21 29.25
N LEU A 524 6.61 -32.50 28.95
CA LEU A 524 6.62 -33.03 27.58
C LEU A 524 5.52 -32.39 26.72
N GLN A 525 4.30 -32.26 27.23
CA GLN A 525 3.19 -31.58 26.56
C GLN A 525 3.54 -30.12 26.25
N SER A 526 4.06 -29.37 27.23
CA SER A 526 4.44 -27.97 27.04
C SER A 526 5.55 -27.81 26.01
N GLN A 527 6.52 -28.72 25.99
CA GLN A 527 7.60 -28.72 24.99
C GLN A 527 7.03 -29.02 23.61
N TYR A 528 6.15 -30.02 23.48
CA TYR A 528 5.48 -30.36 22.23
C TYR A 528 4.68 -29.16 21.66
N GLU A 529 3.89 -28.46 22.48
CA GLU A 529 3.13 -27.28 22.05
C GLU A 529 4.02 -26.11 21.61
N ARG A 530 5.19 -25.92 22.23
CA ARG A 530 6.19 -24.95 21.75
C ARG A 530 6.78 -25.37 20.42
N CYS A 531 7.11 -26.66 20.27
CA CYS A 531 7.65 -27.22 19.04
C CYS A 531 6.66 -27.12 17.87
N GLN A 532 5.37 -27.40 18.09
CA GLN A 532 4.31 -27.22 17.08
C GLN A 532 4.18 -25.76 16.62
N ARG A 533 4.35 -24.80 17.54
CA ARG A 533 4.30 -23.37 17.23
C ARG A 533 5.58 -22.83 16.57
N GLY A 534 6.60 -23.68 16.37
CA GLY A 534 7.89 -23.25 15.84
C GLY A 534 8.68 -22.34 16.77
N ASP A 535 8.37 -22.34 18.08
CA ASP A 535 8.99 -21.47 19.08
C ASP A 535 10.35 -22.03 19.55
N PHE A 536 11.23 -22.33 18.60
CA PHE A 536 12.60 -22.77 18.86
C PHE A 536 13.63 -21.63 18.77
N GLN A 537 13.18 -20.38 18.56
CA GLN A 537 13.99 -19.15 18.68
C GLN A 537 15.32 -19.19 17.91
N ASN A 538 15.34 -19.82 16.73
CA ASN A 538 16.54 -20.05 15.90
C ASN A 538 17.70 -20.78 16.61
N ASP A 539 17.43 -21.49 17.71
CA ASP A 539 18.41 -22.32 18.41
C ASP A 539 18.45 -23.72 17.77
N PRO A 540 19.58 -24.12 17.11
CA PRO A 540 19.70 -25.42 16.44
C PRO A 540 19.52 -26.60 17.39
N LEU A 541 19.92 -26.47 18.67
CA LEU A 541 19.75 -27.52 19.67
C LEU A 541 18.28 -27.68 20.05
N ARG A 542 17.53 -26.57 20.15
CA ARG A 542 16.09 -26.62 20.38
C ARG A 542 15.34 -27.17 19.17
N ALA A 543 15.75 -26.83 17.95
CA ALA A 543 15.18 -27.37 16.74
C ALA A 543 15.37 -28.91 16.65
N MET A 544 16.57 -29.40 16.96
CA MET A 544 16.85 -30.84 17.04
C MET A 544 16.03 -31.53 18.15
N SER A 545 15.95 -30.93 19.34
CA SER A 545 15.08 -31.40 20.43
C SER A 545 13.62 -31.51 20.00
N CYS A 546 13.11 -30.53 19.26
CA CYS A 546 11.74 -30.54 18.75
C CYS A 546 11.50 -31.66 17.73
N LEU A 547 12.46 -31.90 16.83
CA LEU A 547 12.40 -33.03 15.89
C LEU A 547 12.33 -34.37 16.63
N THR A 548 13.14 -34.55 17.68
CA THR A 548 13.14 -35.78 18.50
C THR A 548 11.81 -35.99 19.23
N ILE A 549 11.27 -34.95 19.89
CA ILE A 549 10.00 -35.03 20.63
C ILE A 549 8.82 -35.31 19.69
N MET A 550 8.76 -34.62 18.54
CA MET A 550 7.71 -34.82 17.55
C MET A 550 7.80 -36.20 16.88
N ALA A 551 9.01 -36.69 16.60
CA ALA A 551 9.23 -38.03 16.07
C ALA A 551 8.84 -39.10 17.09
N ALA A 552 9.20 -38.93 18.36
CA ALA A 552 8.85 -39.86 19.44
C ALA A 552 7.32 -40.02 19.56
N GLY A 553 6.58 -38.91 19.49
CA GLY A 553 5.11 -38.93 19.58
C GLY A 553 4.37 -39.20 18.28
N HIS A 554 5.06 -39.50 17.17
CA HIS A 554 4.45 -39.67 15.84
C HIS A 554 3.54 -38.48 15.45
N GLY A 555 3.99 -37.26 15.76
CA GLY A 555 3.20 -36.06 15.54
C GLY A 555 2.10 -35.82 16.56
N GLN A 556 2.02 -36.59 17.65
CA GLN A 556 1.17 -36.33 18.83
C GLN A 556 2.05 -36.09 20.07
N SER A 557 1.44 -35.65 21.17
CA SER A 557 2.15 -35.54 22.44
C SER A 557 2.38 -36.92 23.08
N VAL A 558 3.53 -37.10 23.72
CA VAL A 558 3.85 -38.33 24.45
C VAL A 558 3.37 -38.22 25.90
N SER A 559 2.77 -39.29 26.40
CA SER A 559 2.38 -39.40 27.81
C SER A 559 2.62 -40.81 28.33
N ALA A 560 2.92 -40.91 29.62
CA ALA A 560 3.06 -42.19 30.33
C ALA A 560 2.14 -42.26 31.55
N ARG A 561 1.65 -43.46 31.86
CA ARG A 561 0.75 -43.74 32.98
C ARG A 561 1.24 -44.94 33.78
N ILE A 562 1.12 -44.90 35.10
CA ILE A 562 1.45 -46.06 35.95
C ILE A 562 0.32 -47.09 35.82
N THR A 563 0.66 -48.36 35.70
CA THR A 563 -0.30 -49.48 35.61
C THR A 563 -0.15 -50.50 36.74
N ARG A 564 1.01 -50.55 37.38
CA ARG A 564 1.28 -51.39 38.56
C ARG A 564 2.25 -50.67 39.49
N PHE A 565 2.05 -50.79 40.80
CA PHE A 565 2.97 -50.24 41.79
C PHE A 565 3.06 -51.14 43.01
N GLU A 566 4.27 -51.52 43.40
CA GLU A 566 4.53 -52.44 44.51
C GLU A 566 5.57 -51.85 45.45
N LYS A 567 5.22 -51.73 46.72
CA LYS A 567 6.17 -51.33 47.77
C LYS A 567 6.88 -52.58 48.30
N LEU A 568 8.21 -52.57 48.35
CA LEU A 568 9.00 -53.69 48.86
C LEU A 568 9.48 -53.46 50.30
N GLY A 569 9.88 -52.23 50.63
CA GLY A 569 10.38 -51.89 51.95
C GLY A 569 10.84 -50.44 52.03
N CYS A 570 11.03 -49.93 53.24
CA CYS A 570 11.61 -48.61 53.49
C CYS A 570 12.67 -48.71 54.58
N ALA A 571 13.64 -47.80 54.56
CA ALA A 571 14.63 -47.60 55.61
C ALA A 571 14.74 -46.10 55.94
N ASP A 572 14.99 -45.78 57.21
CA ASP A 572 15.32 -44.42 57.63
C ASP A 572 16.72 -44.03 57.13
N ASP A 573 16.82 -42.89 56.47
CA ASP A 573 18.07 -42.42 55.87
C ASP A 573 18.92 -41.74 56.94
N ARG A 574 19.78 -42.52 57.63
CA ARG A 574 20.58 -42.08 58.79
C ARG A 574 21.43 -40.84 58.45
N GLY A 575 20.87 -39.65 58.71
CA GLY A 575 21.52 -38.34 58.53
C GLY A 575 20.89 -37.43 57.46
N GLN A 576 19.84 -37.85 56.75
CA GLN A 576 19.11 -37.01 55.78
C GLN A 576 17.60 -37.07 56.05
N ALA A 577 16.86 -36.03 55.64
CA ALA A 577 15.41 -36.01 55.84
C ALA A 577 14.71 -37.00 54.88
N GLY A 578 13.81 -37.82 55.43
CA GLY A 578 12.95 -38.74 54.67
C GLY A 578 13.35 -40.21 54.75
N TYR A 579 12.60 -41.06 54.05
CA TYR A 579 12.79 -42.51 54.00
C TYR A 579 13.30 -42.92 52.62
N VAL A 580 14.24 -43.86 52.57
CA VAL A 580 14.63 -44.53 51.32
C VAL A 580 13.81 -45.79 51.18
N CYS A 581 13.02 -45.89 50.12
CA CYS A 581 12.13 -47.03 49.88
C CYS A 581 12.44 -47.74 48.57
N ASP A 582 12.40 -49.07 48.65
CA ASP A 582 12.45 -49.99 47.52
C ASP A 582 11.03 -50.20 46.98
N TYR A 583 10.85 -50.10 45.67
CA TYR A 583 9.56 -50.30 45.01
C TYR A 583 9.72 -50.85 43.60
N VAL A 584 8.67 -51.46 43.06
CA VAL A 584 8.54 -51.86 41.66
C VAL A 584 7.41 -51.07 41.04
N MET A 585 7.61 -50.52 39.84
CA MET A 585 6.53 -49.86 39.10
C MET A 585 6.47 -50.35 37.67
N ALA A 586 5.26 -50.49 37.14
CA ALA A 586 5.03 -50.64 35.72
C ALA A 586 4.28 -49.42 35.20
N PHE A 587 4.60 -49.02 33.98
CA PHE A 587 3.94 -47.93 33.29
C PHE A 587 3.72 -48.31 31.82
N GLU A 588 2.71 -47.69 31.23
CA GLU A 588 2.48 -47.71 29.78
C GLU A 588 2.74 -46.30 29.23
N THR A 589 3.21 -46.23 27.99
CA THR A 589 3.46 -44.97 27.29
C THR A 589 2.78 -44.98 25.93
N SER A 590 2.32 -43.81 25.50
CA SER A 590 1.77 -43.61 24.16
C SER A 590 2.84 -43.67 23.04
N SER A 591 4.12 -43.78 23.39
CA SER A 591 5.22 -43.87 22.43
C SER A 591 6.17 -45.04 22.73
N PRO A 592 6.36 -45.98 21.78
CA PRO A 592 7.36 -47.04 21.89
C PRO A 592 8.78 -46.50 22.14
N TYR A 593 9.12 -45.35 21.53
CA TYR A 593 10.45 -44.73 21.64
C TYR A 593 10.77 -44.28 23.07
N THR A 594 9.79 -43.72 23.79
CA THR A 594 10.00 -43.23 25.17
C THR A 594 10.10 -44.33 26.21
N ARG A 595 9.61 -45.54 25.91
CA ARG A 595 9.73 -46.72 26.77
C ARG A 595 11.20 -47.08 27.01
N ASP A 596 12.00 -47.06 25.95
CA ASP A 596 13.36 -47.62 25.95
C ASP A 596 14.46 -46.60 26.19
N THR A 597 14.19 -45.29 26.02
CA THR A 597 15.26 -44.26 26.00
C THR A 597 15.16 -43.24 27.13
N MET A 598 13.97 -42.70 27.43
CA MET A 598 13.83 -41.53 28.31
C MET A 598 13.20 -41.86 29.67
N LEU A 599 12.22 -42.77 29.71
CA LEU A 599 11.58 -43.23 30.96
C LEU A 599 12.22 -44.50 31.51
N GLY A 600 12.87 -45.33 30.68
CA GLY A 600 13.62 -46.51 31.13
C GLY A 600 14.75 -46.19 32.10
N ASP A 601 15.50 -45.11 31.86
CA ASP A 601 16.60 -44.66 32.72
C ASP A 601 16.14 -43.93 34.00
N LEU A 602 14.90 -43.43 34.03
CA LEU A 602 14.32 -42.68 35.15
C LEU A 602 13.37 -43.53 36.02
N MET A 603 12.71 -44.56 35.47
CA MET A 603 11.57 -45.25 36.11
C MET A 603 11.46 -46.76 35.81
N ALA A 604 12.53 -47.40 35.31
CA ALA A 604 12.74 -48.84 35.13
C ALA A 604 11.50 -49.74 35.32
N THR A 605 10.75 -49.95 34.23
CA THR A 605 9.48 -50.70 34.24
C THR A 605 9.70 -52.14 34.69
N GLY A 606 9.11 -52.54 35.82
CA GLY A 606 9.17 -53.92 36.33
C GLY A 606 10.49 -54.30 37.00
N GLU A 607 11.43 -53.37 37.20
CA GLU A 607 12.65 -53.58 37.98
C GLU A 607 12.51 -52.99 39.39
N ILE A 608 13.32 -53.49 40.34
CA ILE A 608 13.42 -52.91 41.68
C ILE A 608 14.10 -51.55 41.58
N SER A 609 13.42 -50.52 42.09
CA SER A 609 13.86 -49.13 42.08
C SER A 609 13.96 -48.58 43.51
N GLN A 610 14.87 -47.62 43.71
CA GLN A 610 15.05 -46.92 44.97
C GLN A 610 14.67 -45.45 44.87
N GLY A 611 13.89 -44.99 45.84
CA GLY A 611 13.40 -43.62 45.92
C GLY A 611 13.54 -43.05 47.32
N ARG A 612 13.82 -41.76 47.41
CA ARG A 612 13.69 -41.01 48.67
C ARG A 612 12.31 -40.36 48.74
N PHE A 613 11.64 -40.55 49.88
CA PHE A 613 10.32 -40.02 50.17
C PHE A 613 10.39 -39.11 51.40
N MET A 614 10.03 -37.83 51.21
CA MET A 614 10.07 -36.81 52.26
C MET A 614 8.67 -36.32 52.56
N ALA A 615 8.27 -36.34 53.82
CA ALA A 615 6.99 -35.79 54.25
C ALA A 615 7.02 -34.25 54.22
N LEU A 616 6.03 -33.64 53.57
CA LEU A 616 5.82 -32.20 53.50
C LEU A 616 4.45 -31.82 54.06
N ARG A 617 4.21 -30.53 54.34
CA ARG A 617 2.89 -30.02 54.72
C ARG A 617 1.91 -30.19 53.55
N GLY A 618 1.21 -31.33 53.52
CA GLY A 618 0.19 -31.65 52.51
C GLY A 618 0.49 -32.85 51.61
N GLY A 619 1.56 -33.62 51.85
CA GLY A 619 1.81 -34.86 51.10
C GLY A 619 3.27 -35.33 51.14
N TRP A 620 3.59 -36.28 50.28
CA TRP A 620 4.93 -36.86 50.14
C TRP A 620 5.63 -36.38 48.88
N MET A 621 6.90 -36.01 49.01
CA MET A 621 7.77 -35.67 47.87
C MET A 621 8.66 -36.87 47.54
N PHE A 622 8.70 -37.23 46.26
CA PHE A 622 9.54 -38.29 45.72
C PHE A 622 10.76 -37.72 44.99
N THR A 623 11.94 -38.25 45.30
CA THR A 623 13.18 -38.02 44.53
C THR A 623 13.78 -39.38 44.16
N PRO A 624 14.02 -39.66 42.86
CA PRO A 624 14.66 -40.91 42.45
C PRO A 624 16.10 -40.94 42.95
N LEU A 625 16.52 -42.05 43.56
CA LEU A 625 17.93 -42.30 43.88
C LEU A 625 18.52 -43.14 42.74
N ARG A 626 19.59 -42.63 42.10
CA ARG A 626 20.26 -43.36 41.01
C ARG A 626 20.73 -44.71 41.52
N ARG A 627 20.57 -45.74 40.67
CA ARG A 627 21.01 -47.13 40.88
C ARG A 627 22.36 -47.19 41.61
N VAL A 628 22.43 -47.97 42.69
CA VAL A 628 23.67 -48.67 43.02
C VAL A 628 23.79 -49.76 41.95
N ARG A 629 24.83 -49.70 41.11
CA ARG A 629 25.10 -50.71 40.09
C ARG A 629 25.45 -52.05 40.71
#